data_AF-A0A6L3AAV0-F1
#
_entry.id   AF-A0A6L3AAV0-F1
#
_cell.length_a   1.000
_cell.length_b   1.000
_cell.length_c   1.000
_cell.angle_alpha   90.00
_cell.angle_beta   90.00
_cell.angle_gamma   90.00
#
_symmetry.space_group_name_H-M   'P 1'
#
loop_
_entity.id
_entity.type
_entity.pdbx_description
1 polymer ?
#
loop_
_entity_poly.entity_id
_entity_poly.type
_entity_poly.pdbx_seq_one_letter_code
_entity_poly.pdbx_strand_id
1 'polypeptide(L)'
;LGFGYLGKFFNFKSPIGAFVGFLELLSEFIRVISFTFRLFGNIFAGEVLVLMLTFLMPFLIVDIIYGLELFVGFIQAAVFALLTLVFATMAVEHHGEGEHDDEHGGHEGGHHETGAVQAH
;
A
#
# COMPACT_ATOMS: atom_id res chain seq x y z
N LEU A 1 19.40 -35.48 -13.33
CA LEU A 1 19.92 -34.69 -12.18
C LEU A 1 18.82 -33.72 -11.74
N GLY A 2 17.84 -34.21 -10.96
CA GLY A 2 16.50 -33.62 -10.88
C GLY A 2 16.01 -33.14 -9.51
N PHE A 3 16.84 -33.01 -8.47
CA PHE A 3 16.34 -32.57 -7.15
C PHE A 3 17.29 -31.64 -6.37
N GLY A 4 18.51 -31.38 -6.88
CA GLY A 4 19.50 -30.54 -6.19
C GLY A 4 19.46 -29.05 -6.52
N TYR A 5 18.75 -28.65 -7.59
CA TYR A 5 18.72 -27.24 -8.05
C TYR A 5 17.62 -26.40 -7.39
N LEU A 6 16.58 -27.02 -6.82
CA LEU A 6 15.53 -26.31 -6.09
C LEU A 6 16.01 -25.80 -4.72
N GLY A 7 17.02 -26.44 -4.13
CA GLY A 7 17.61 -26.02 -2.85
C GLY A 7 18.48 -24.75 -2.96
N LYS A 8 19.01 -24.44 -4.15
CA LYS A 8 19.87 -23.27 -4.36
C LYS A 8 19.08 -21.97 -4.58
N PHE A 9 17.79 -22.06 -4.95
CA PHE A 9 16.86 -20.92 -4.97
C PHE A 9 16.25 -20.61 -3.60
N PHE A 10 16.44 -21.48 -2.60
CA PHE A 10 16.33 -21.13 -1.19
C PHE A 10 17.55 -20.33 -0.71
N ASN A 11 18.10 -19.49 -1.59
CA ASN A 11 19.04 -18.45 -1.24
C ASN A 11 18.27 -17.41 -0.41
N PHE A 12 18.34 -17.64 0.91
CA PHE A 12 18.07 -16.76 2.03
C PHE A 12 18.82 -15.42 1.90
N LYS A 13 18.60 -14.66 0.83
CA LYS A 13 18.89 -13.23 0.78
C LYS A 13 17.70 -12.53 1.45
N SER A 14 17.58 -12.76 2.76
CA SER A 14 16.59 -12.20 3.70
C SER A 14 15.12 -12.67 3.54
N PRO A 15 14.66 -13.73 4.25
CA PRO A 15 13.24 -14.06 4.41
C PRO A 15 12.40 -12.87 4.85
N ILE A 16 13.02 -11.94 5.56
CA ILE A 16 12.43 -10.67 5.98
C ILE A 16 12.02 -9.82 4.78
N GLY A 17 12.78 -9.75 3.69
CA GLY A 17 12.39 -8.97 2.50
C GLY A 17 11.15 -9.51 1.79
N ALA A 18 11.06 -10.85 1.66
CA ALA A 18 9.88 -11.51 1.11
C ALA A 18 8.66 -11.36 2.03
N PHE A 19 8.86 -11.47 3.35
CA PHE A 19 7.80 -11.24 4.33
C PHE A 19 7.35 -9.77 4.33
N VAL A 20 8.28 -8.82 4.24
CA VAL A 20 7.99 -7.38 4.15
C VAL A 20 7.22 -7.05 2.88
N GLY A 21 7.63 -7.55 1.71
CA GLY A 21 6.87 -7.34 0.47
C GLY A 21 5.46 -7.96 0.51
N PHE A 22 5.31 -9.13 1.13
CA PHE A 22 4.00 -9.72 1.38
C PHE A 22 3.15 -8.89 2.35
N LEU A 23 3.76 -8.38 3.43
CA LEU A 23 3.10 -7.51 4.40
C LEU A 23 2.74 -6.14 3.80
N GLU A 24 3.52 -5.61 2.86
CA GLU A 24 3.25 -4.36 2.13
C GLU A 24 1.97 -4.50 1.29
N LEU A 25 1.89 -5.55 0.47
CA LEU A 25 0.69 -5.88 -0.30
C LEU A 25 -0.51 -6.10 0.62
N LEU A 26 -0.33 -6.83 1.73
CA LEU A 26 -1.39 -7.06 2.71
C LEU A 26 -1.84 -5.76 3.40
N SER A 27 -0.92 -4.86 3.74
CA SER A 27 -1.20 -3.57 4.37
C SER A 27 -2.04 -2.67 3.46
N GLU A 28 -1.74 -2.68 2.16
CA GLU A 28 -2.50 -1.99 1.14
C GLU A 28 -3.91 -2.58 0.98
N PHE A 29 -4.03 -3.91 0.96
CA PHE A 29 -5.31 -4.61 0.89
C PHE A 29 -6.20 -4.37 2.12
N ILE A 30 -5.64 -4.46 3.33
CA ILE A 30 -6.33 -4.19 4.60
C ILE A 30 -6.83 -2.75 4.65
N ARG A 31 -6.05 -1.81 4.10
CA ARG A 31 -6.42 -0.40 4.03
C ARG A 31 -7.67 -0.19 3.17
N VAL A 32 -7.71 -0.78 1.97
CA VAL A 32 -8.90 -0.77 1.09
C VAL A 32 -10.11 -1.36 1.82
N ILE A 33 -9.95 -2.52 2.46
CA ILE A 33 -11.03 -3.18 3.23
C ILE A 33 -11.53 -2.30 4.37
N SER A 34 -10.63 -1.66 5.12
CA SER A 34 -10.98 -0.79 6.24
C SER A 34 -11.83 0.41 5.80
N PHE A 35 -11.60 0.93 4.60
CA PHE A 35 -12.41 1.98 4.02
C PHE A 35 -13.77 1.48 3.53
N THR A 36 -13.83 0.29 2.91
CA THR A 36 -15.10 -0.34 2.51
C THR A 36 -15.98 -0.61 3.72
N PHE A 37 -15.43 -1.11 4.83
CA PHE A 37 -16.19 -1.28 6.08
C PHE A 37 -16.65 0.04 6.68
N ARG A 38 -15.88 1.12 6.53
CA ARG A 38 -16.27 2.46 7.00
C ARG A 38 -17.40 3.05 6.15
N LEU A 39 -17.37 2.87 4.84
CA LEU A 39 -18.45 3.27 3.93
C LEU A 39 -19.71 2.41 4.13
N PHE A 40 -19.53 1.08 4.18
CA PHE A 40 -20.60 0.11 4.43
C PHE A 40 -21.26 0.37 5.78
N GLY A 41 -20.47 0.61 6.83
CA GLY A 41 -20.97 0.95 8.16
C GLY A 41 -21.79 2.23 8.18
N ASN A 42 -21.35 3.29 7.49
CA ASN A 42 -22.12 4.54 7.42
C ASN A 42 -23.45 4.39 6.65
N ILE A 43 -23.48 3.65 5.53
CA ILE A 43 -24.73 3.43 4.78
C ILE A 43 -25.66 2.44 5.50
N PHE A 44 -25.10 1.37 6.08
CA PHE A 44 -25.85 0.37 6.82
C PHE A 44 -26.40 0.92 8.13
N ALA A 45 -25.64 1.77 8.84
CA ALA A 45 -26.10 2.45 10.04
C ALA A 45 -27.31 3.32 9.73
N GLY A 46 -27.26 4.16 8.71
CA GLY A 46 -28.40 4.99 8.30
C GLY A 46 -29.65 4.18 7.95
N GLU A 47 -29.50 3.13 7.13
CA GLU A 47 -30.62 2.25 6.73
C GLU A 47 -31.26 1.56 7.95
N VAL A 48 -30.46 0.91 8.79
CA VAL A 48 -30.93 0.19 9.98
C VAL A 48 -31.49 1.17 11.01
N LEU A 49 -30.88 2.34 11.17
CA LEU A 49 -31.33 3.40 12.08
C LEU A 49 -32.72 3.90 11.70
N VAL A 50 -32.97 4.18 10.42
CA VAL A 50 -34.29 4.61 9.95
C VAL A 50 -35.34 3.51 10.14
N LEU A 51 -34.98 2.25 9.88
CA LEU A 51 -35.88 1.10 10.06
C LEU A 51 -36.28 0.93 11.54
N MET A 52 -35.34 1.14 12.46
CA MET A 52 -35.61 1.10 13.91
C MET A 52 -36.35 2.35 14.42
N LEU A 53 -35.99 3.55 13.95
CA LEU A 53 -36.60 4.81 14.41
C LEU A 53 -38.01 5.02 13.86
N THR A 54 -38.32 4.49 12.67
CA THR A 54 -39.68 4.45 12.10
C THR A 54 -40.69 3.80 13.05
N PHE A 55 -40.21 2.90 13.92
CA PHE A 55 -41.04 2.22 14.91
C PHE A 55 -41.13 2.94 16.27
N LEU A 56 -40.29 3.97 16.53
CA LEU A 56 -40.06 4.50 17.88
C LEU A 56 -40.19 6.04 18.03
N MET A 57 -39.95 6.85 17.00
CA MET A 57 -39.84 8.32 17.14
C MET A 57 -40.43 9.10 15.96
N PRO A 58 -40.81 10.39 16.15
CA PRO A 58 -41.29 11.26 15.08
C PRO A 58 -40.21 11.54 13.99
N PHE A 59 -40.62 11.33 12.73
CA PHE A 59 -39.78 11.31 11.52
C PHE A 59 -38.99 12.59 11.21
N LEU A 60 -39.47 13.76 11.63
CA LEU A 60 -38.97 15.07 11.17
C LEU A 60 -37.52 15.38 11.57
N ILE A 61 -37.08 14.95 12.76
CA ILE A 61 -35.72 15.25 13.26
C ILE A 61 -34.69 14.30 12.63
N VAL A 62 -35.11 13.07 12.37
CA VAL A 62 -34.27 11.99 11.85
C VAL A 62 -33.86 12.28 10.40
N ASP A 63 -34.80 12.77 9.60
CA ASP A 63 -34.61 12.97 8.16
C ASP A 63 -33.54 14.02 7.83
N ILE A 64 -33.45 15.12 8.60
CA ILE A 64 -32.43 16.17 8.41
C ILE A 64 -31.03 15.65 8.74
N ILE A 65 -30.88 14.85 9.79
CA ILE A 65 -29.59 14.28 10.21
C ILE A 65 -29.15 13.19 9.23
N TYR A 66 -30.08 12.40 8.70
CA TYR A 66 -29.81 11.39 7.67
C TYR A 66 -29.24 12.00 6.39
N GLY A 67 -29.72 13.19 5.98
CA GLY A 67 -29.13 13.93 4.85
C GLY A 67 -27.66 14.30 5.08
N LEU A 68 -27.29 14.65 6.31
CA LEU A 68 -25.90 14.97 6.68
C LEU A 68 -25.03 13.70 6.76
N GLU A 69 -25.59 12.59 7.26
CA GLU A 69 -24.95 11.26 7.28
C GLU A 69 -24.65 10.75 5.88
N LEU A 70 -25.60 10.88 4.95
CA LEU A 70 -25.43 10.54 3.54
C LEU A 70 -24.32 11.38 2.88
N PHE A 71 -24.23 12.68 3.21
CA PHE A 71 -23.17 13.56 2.73
C PHE A 71 -21.77 13.12 3.24
N VAL A 72 -21.65 12.75 4.52
CA VAL A 72 -20.41 12.20 5.07
C VAL A 72 -20.06 10.86 4.41
N GLY A 73 -21.06 10.00 4.15
CA GLY A 73 -20.90 8.76 3.38
C GLY A 73 -20.38 9.01 1.96
N PHE A 74 -20.89 10.05 1.27
CA PHE A 74 -20.41 10.45 -0.05
C PHE A 74 -18.94 10.89 -0.03
N ILE A 75 -18.55 11.72 0.93
CA ILE A 75 -17.14 12.13 1.09
C ILE A 75 -16.26 10.91 1.38
N GLN A 76 -16.72 9.97 2.21
CA GLN A 76 -15.99 8.73 2.50
C GLN A 76 -15.79 7.86 1.25
N ALA A 77 -16.78 7.80 0.35
CA ALA A 77 -16.67 7.11 -0.93
C ALA A 77 -15.70 7.82 -1.90
N ALA A 78 -15.72 9.16 -1.94
CA ALA A 78 -14.79 9.94 -2.76
C ALA A 78 -13.33 9.74 -2.32
N VAL A 79 -13.06 9.73 -1.01
CA VAL A 79 -11.73 9.44 -0.45
C VAL A 79 -11.30 8.01 -0.77
N PHE A 80 -12.23 7.05 -0.71
CA PHE A 80 -11.95 5.67 -1.09
C PHE A 80 -11.58 5.52 -2.58
N ALA A 81 -12.31 6.17 -3.48
CA ALA A 81 -12.01 6.17 -4.90
C ALA A 81 -10.65 6.83 -5.20
N LEU A 82 -10.32 7.93 -4.52
CA LEU A 82 -9.02 8.60 -4.63
C LEU A 82 -7.87 7.65 -4.25
N LEU A 83 -7.98 6.97 -3.10
CA LEU A 83 -6.95 6.03 -2.66
C LEU A 83 -6.83 4.82 -3.58
N THR A 84 -7.96 4.32 -4.08
CA THR A 84 -7.97 3.23 -5.08
C THR A 84 -7.27 3.66 -6.37
N LEU A 85 -7.48 4.90 -6.83
CA LEU A 85 -6.79 5.44 -8.00
C LEU A 85 -5.28 5.55 -7.75
N VAL A 86 -4.86 6.10 -6.59
CA VAL A 86 -3.44 6.20 -6.22
C VAL A 86 -2.79 4.81 -6.14
N PHE A 87 -3.46 3.83 -5.55
CA PHE A 87 -2.93 2.46 -5.48
C PHE A 87 -2.90 1.77 -6.84
N ALA A 88 -3.90 2.01 -7.70
CA ALA A 88 -3.88 1.53 -9.07
C ALA A 88 -2.71 2.13 -9.87
N THR A 89 -2.38 3.41 -9.68
CA THR A 89 -1.23 4.03 -10.34
C THR A 89 0.09 3.48 -9.80
N MET A 90 0.23 3.31 -8.48
CA MET A 90 1.45 2.72 -7.87
C MET A 90 1.67 1.27 -8.34
N ALA A 91 0.60 0.48 -8.43
CA ALA A 91 0.67 -0.91 -8.90
C ALA A 91 1.06 -1.02 -10.38
N VAL A 92 0.66 -0.06 -11.21
CA VAL A 92 1.05 0.00 -12.63
C VAL A 92 2.51 0.41 -12.79
N GLU A 93 3.02 1.33 -11.96
CA GLU A 93 4.43 1.74 -11.98
C GLU A 93 5.39 0.62 -11.52
N HIS A 94 4.97 -0.21 -10.56
CA HIS A 94 5.81 -1.27 -9.97
C HIS A 94 6.10 -2.48 -10.90
N HIS A 95 5.62 -2.47 -12.15
CA HIS A 95 5.90 -3.50 -13.16
C HIS A 95 6.82 -3.01 -14.30
N GLY A 96 7.43 -1.82 -14.17
CA GLY A 96 8.34 -1.24 -15.17
C GLY A 96 9.83 -1.55 -15.00
N GLU A 97 10.30 -1.99 -13.83
CA GLU A 97 11.74 -2.16 -13.57
C GLU A 97 12.12 -3.64 -13.53
N GLY A 98 12.10 -4.23 -14.73
CA GLY A 98 12.96 -5.36 -15.06
C GLY A 98 14.25 -4.83 -15.70
N GLU A 99 14.99 -3.93 -15.04
CA GLU A 99 16.31 -3.51 -15.50
C GLU A 99 17.38 -3.95 -14.49
N HIS A 100 17.99 -5.07 -14.86
CA HIS A 100 19.39 -5.43 -14.66
C HIS A 100 20.21 -4.53 -13.73
N ASP A 101 20.45 -5.02 -12.51
CA ASP A 101 21.63 -4.68 -11.71
C ASP A 101 22.60 -5.87 -11.74
N ASP A 102 23.08 -6.21 -12.94
CA ASP A 102 24.31 -6.98 -13.13
C ASP A 102 25.33 -6.06 -13.81
N GLU A 103 26.42 -5.83 -13.07
CA GLU A 103 27.75 -5.38 -13.52
C GLU A 103 27.86 -4.00 -14.22
N HIS A 104 28.40 -3.01 -13.50
CA HIS A 104 29.64 -2.31 -13.91
C HIS A 104 30.16 -1.39 -12.79
N GLY A 105 31.31 -1.76 -12.23
CA GLY A 105 32.05 -0.95 -11.25
C GLY A 105 33.50 -1.42 -11.14
N GLY A 106 34.14 -1.62 -12.30
CA GLY A 106 35.57 -1.83 -12.39
C GLY A 106 36.32 -0.51 -12.14
N HIS A 107 37.33 -0.60 -11.29
CA HIS A 107 38.66 0.00 -11.49
C HIS A 107 38.76 1.54 -11.56
N GLU A 108 38.88 2.16 -10.39
CA GLU A 108 39.60 3.43 -10.15
C GLU A 108 40.21 3.31 -8.74
N GLY A 109 41.43 3.70 -8.40
CA GLY A 109 42.53 4.35 -9.10
C GLY A 109 43.75 4.28 -8.16
N GLY A 110 44.95 4.26 -8.73
CA GLY A 110 46.20 4.13 -8.02
C GLY A 110 46.40 5.17 -6.92
N HIS A 111 46.68 4.69 -5.72
CA HIS A 111 47.20 5.49 -4.63
C HIS A 111 48.73 5.47 -4.63
N HIS A 112 49.28 6.69 -4.68
CA HIS A 112 50.56 7.13 -4.11
C HIS A 112 51.83 6.86 -4.94
N GLU A 113 52.01 7.70 -5.96
CA GLU A 113 53.31 8.33 -6.20
C GLU A 113 53.64 9.27 -5.03
N THR A 114 54.38 8.78 -4.04
CA THR A 114 55.14 9.67 -3.15
C THR A 114 56.45 9.98 -3.84
N GLY A 115 56.50 11.14 -4.48
CA GLY A 115 57.75 11.77 -4.93
C GLY A 115 58.67 12.00 -3.74
N ALA A 116 59.60 11.08 -3.51
CA ALA A 116 60.82 11.35 -2.77
C ALA A 116 61.76 12.14 -3.68
N VAL A 117 61.43 13.42 -3.91
CA VAL A 117 62.34 14.42 -4.46
C VAL A 117 63.12 15.00 -3.29
N GLN A 118 64.33 14.46 -3.10
CA GLN A 118 65.56 15.24 -3.01
C GLN A 118 65.47 16.67 -2.45
N ALA A 119 65.95 16.86 -1.22
CA ALA A 119 66.76 18.02 -0.80
C ALA A 119 67.21 17.90 0.67
N HIS A 120 68.38 17.30 0.93
CA HIS A 120 69.57 17.93 1.57
C HIS A 120 70.66 16.87 1.77
#